data_AF-A0AAU4KQL3-F1
#
_entry.id   AF-A0AAU4KQL3-F1
#
_cell.length_a   1.000
_cell.length_b   1.000
_cell.length_c   1.000
_cell.angle_alpha   90.00
_cell.angle_beta   90.00
_cell.angle_gamma   90.00
#
_symmetry.space_group_name_H-M   'P 1'
#
loop_
_entity.id
_entity.type
_entity.pdbx_description
1 polymer ?
#
loop_
_entity_poly.entity_id
_entity_poly.type
_entity_poly.pdbx_seq_one_letter_code
_entity_poly.pdbx_strand_id
1 'polypeptide(L)'
;MTPAKGTAVRVGVFGLLGSGNLGNDGSLEAVLGYLRDRHPEAAVDALCGGPEAVTARYGIPATRLHWYRGEYRTASRAGAIVGKGLGKLVDVFRTASWVRRHDVVIVPGMGVLEATLPLRPWGFPYALFLLCASGRLLRTRVALVSVGAAEIRNRPTRALVRWSGRLAAYRSYRDAQSRDAMRAMGVDTARDKVYPDLAFSLPAPRSGEPSGAPGPVCVGVMDFHGGNDDRARAEEIYRRYLDGTTRFVRTLVEEGRPVRLLTGDTCDASVVAAILDAVDSPLVTAAEPASLADLMHEMAAADTVVAVRYHNLICALKTGTPALALSYAAKSDALMEGMGLGAYCHPAREVDADRLLEQFRALEKRSAELRRTLAERNQAAARQLDEQFSELTATLFPATDHAHAQRETR
;
A
#
# COMPACT_ATOMS: atom_id res chain seq x y z
N MET A 1 10.46 -15.53 28.30
CA MET A 1 10.72 -16.97 28.15
C MET A 1 11.51 -17.11 26.88
N THR A 2 12.79 -17.47 26.99
CA THR A 2 13.62 -17.83 25.83
C THR A 2 12.98 -19.04 25.17
N PRO A 3 12.78 -19.07 23.83
CA PRO A 3 12.23 -20.25 23.18
C PRO A 3 13.15 -21.45 23.43
N ALA A 4 12.54 -22.59 23.77
CA ALA A 4 13.24 -23.86 23.85
C ALA A 4 13.75 -24.25 22.46
N LYS A 5 14.92 -24.91 22.41
CA LYS A 5 15.56 -25.43 21.19
C LYS A 5 14.53 -26.03 20.21
N GLY A 6 14.52 -25.57 18.96
CA GLY A 6 13.82 -26.21 17.85
C GLY A 6 12.40 -25.73 17.53
N THR A 7 11.89 -24.69 18.19
CA THR A 7 10.58 -24.11 17.81
C THR A 7 10.74 -23.02 16.76
N ALA A 8 10.09 -23.18 15.61
CA ALA A 8 9.89 -22.16 14.57
C ALA A 8 9.59 -20.77 15.17
N VAL A 9 10.24 -19.73 14.65
CA VAL A 9 9.96 -18.34 15.04
C VAL A 9 8.53 -18.00 14.64
N ARG A 10 7.73 -17.48 15.58
CA ARG A 10 6.34 -17.12 15.32
C ARG A 10 6.25 -15.66 14.91
N VAL A 11 5.82 -15.42 13.68
CA VAL A 11 5.73 -14.10 13.06
C VAL A 11 4.27 -13.74 12.82
N GLY A 12 3.81 -12.64 13.42
CA GLY A 12 2.49 -12.10 13.13
C GLY A 12 2.55 -11.04 12.03
N VAL A 13 1.60 -11.02 11.11
CA VAL A 13 1.39 -9.89 10.18
C VAL A 13 0.11 -9.13 10.56
N PHE A 14 0.17 -7.80 10.56
CA PHE A 14 -0.92 -6.97 11.06
C PHE A 14 -1.28 -5.85 10.08
N GLY A 15 -2.57 -5.62 9.84
CA GLY A 15 -3.01 -4.47 9.04
C GLY A 15 -4.40 -4.60 8.43
N LEU A 16 -4.75 -3.68 7.52
CA LEU A 16 -5.96 -3.76 6.70
C LEU A 16 -5.75 -4.70 5.50
N LEU A 17 -5.37 -5.93 5.80
CA LEU A 17 -5.08 -7.00 4.84
C LEU A 17 -6.36 -7.77 4.50
N GLY A 18 -6.51 -8.19 3.24
CA GLY A 18 -7.68 -8.89 2.72
C GLY A 18 -8.95 -8.04 2.69
N SER A 19 -8.84 -6.71 2.81
CA SER A 19 -10.01 -5.82 2.87
C SER A 19 -10.54 -5.39 1.50
N GLY A 20 -9.99 -5.93 0.40
CA GLY A 20 -10.33 -5.55 -0.98
C GLY A 20 -9.39 -4.52 -1.61
N ASN A 21 -8.42 -3.99 -0.86
CA ASN A 21 -7.42 -3.06 -1.39
C ASN A 21 -6.19 -3.82 -1.90
N LEU A 22 -5.99 -3.85 -3.22
CA LEU A 22 -4.93 -4.64 -3.84
C LEU A 22 -3.52 -4.23 -3.40
N GLY A 23 -3.34 -2.95 -3.04
CA GLY A 23 -2.05 -2.42 -2.59
C GLY A 23 -1.60 -2.94 -1.23
N ASN A 24 -2.52 -2.97 -0.26
CA ASN A 24 -2.25 -3.55 1.07
C ASN A 24 -1.89 -5.04 0.96
N ASP A 25 -2.62 -5.75 0.10
CA ASP A 25 -2.42 -7.17 -0.15
C ASP A 25 -1.09 -7.43 -0.86
N GLY A 26 -0.68 -6.54 -1.78
CA GLY A 26 0.65 -6.56 -2.39
C GLY A 26 1.79 -6.32 -1.41
N SER A 27 1.63 -5.39 -0.46
CA SER A 27 2.61 -5.18 0.61
C SER A 27 2.77 -6.42 1.51
N LEU A 28 1.65 -7.08 1.83
CA LEU A 28 1.68 -8.37 2.53
C LEU A 28 2.39 -9.43 1.71
N GLU A 29 2.06 -9.56 0.43
CA GLU A 29 2.67 -10.53 -0.47
C GLU A 29 4.19 -10.37 -0.55
N ALA A 30 4.68 -9.13 -0.59
CA ALA A 30 6.11 -8.81 -0.54
C ALA A 30 6.78 -9.26 0.76
N VAL A 31 6.15 -9.01 1.92
CA VAL A 31 6.68 -9.48 3.22
C VAL A 31 6.63 -11.00 3.33
N LEU A 32 5.58 -11.65 2.85
CA LEU A 32 5.50 -13.11 2.81
C LEU A 32 6.57 -13.71 1.89
N GLY A 33 6.86 -13.07 0.75
CA GLY A 33 7.98 -13.43 -0.11
C GLY A 33 9.32 -13.36 0.62
N TYR A 34 9.60 -12.23 1.28
CA TYR A 34 10.79 -12.05 2.12
C TYR A 34 10.91 -13.12 3.22
N LEU A 35 9.82 -13.41 3.94
CA LEU A 35 9.82 -14.41 5.01
C LEU A 35 10.07 -15.82 4.47
N ARG A 36 9.46 -16.20 3.34
CA ARG A 36 9.72 -17.51 2.71
C ARG A 36 11.16 -17.66 2.25
N ASP A 37 11.75 -16.60 1.70
CA ASP A 37 13.13 -16.59 1.21
C ASP A 37 14.16 -16.65 2.34
N ARG A 38 14.01 -15.78 3.36
CA ARG A 38 15.05 -15.60 4.40
C ARG A 38 14.76 -16.31 5.71
N HIS A 39 13.50 -16.69 5.97
CA HIS A 39 13.05 -17.33 7.21
C HIS A 39 12.02 -18.45 6.90
N PRO A 40 12.37 -19.46 6.08
CA PRO A 40 11.42 -20.48 5.60
C PRO A 40 10.76 -21.30 6.73
N GLU A 41 11.43 -21.41 7.87
CA GLU A 41 10.94 -22.10 9.07
C GLU A 41 10.00 -21.23 9.93
N ALA A 42 9.73 -19.98 9.56
CA ALA A 42 8.86 -19.11 10.34
C ALA A 42 7.40 -19.54 10.26
N ALA A 43 6.74 -19.67 11.41
CA ALA A 43 5.31 -19.88 11.48
C ALA A 43 4.60 -18.52 11.41
N VAL A 44 3.85 -18.28 10.33
CA VAL A 44 3.21 -16.99 10.06
C VAL A 44 1.71 -17.05 10.29
N ASP A 45 1.16 -16.10 11.06
CA ASP A 45 -0.28 -15.86 11.16
C ASP A 45 -0.61 -14.36 11.01
N ALA A 46 -1.89 -14.03 10.81
CA ALA A 46 -2.33 -12.65 10.58
C ALA A 46 -3.38 -12.15 11.58
N LEU A 47 -3.30 -10.87 11.96
CA LEU A 47 -4.40 -10.12 12.58
C LEU A 47 -4.83 -8.99 11.66
N CYS A 48 -5.94 -9.17 10.94
CA CYS A 48 -6.26 -8.34 9.78
C CYS A 48 -7.74 -8.02 9.55
N GLY A 49 -8.00 -7.14 8.58
CA GLY A 49 -9.34 -6.66 8.22
C GLY A 49 -10.23 -7.72 7.54
N GLY A 50 -9.65 -8.53 6.65
CA GLY A 50 -10.33 -9.59 5.90
C GLY A 50 -9.64 -10.94 6.06
N PRO A 51 -9.76 -11.61 7.22
CA PRO A 51 -9.06 -12.85 7.51
C PRO A 51 -9.45 -14.00 6.58
N GLU A 52 -10.69 -14.06 6.13
CA GLU A 52 -11.16 -15.10 5.22
C GLU A 52 -10.44 -15.00 3.86
N ALA A 53 -10.29 -13.79 3.32
CA ALA A 53 -9.55 -13.54 2.08
C ALA A 53 -8.05 -13.82 2.25
N VAL A 54 -7.45 -13.39 3.37
CA VAL A 54 -6.02 -13.67 3.65
C VAL A 54 -5.75 -15.17 3.74
N THR A 55 -6.62 -15.92 4.43
CA THR A 55 -6.48 -17.38 4.57
C THR A 55 -6.62 -18.06 3.21
N ALA A 56 -7.66 -17.72 2.44
CA ALA A 56 -7.92 -18.34 1.14
C ALA A 56 -6.80 -18.07 0.13
N ARG A 57 -6.25 -16.85 0.11
CA ARG A 57 -5.26 -16.43 -0.89
C ARG A 57 -3.82 -16.79 -0.52
N TYR A 58 -3.44 -16.63 0.74
CA TYR A 58 -2.04 -16.77 1.17
C TYR A 58 -1.77 -18.04 1.98
N GLY A 59 -2.80 -18.81 2.33
CA GLY A 59 -2.67 -20.08 3.05
C GLY A 59 -2.21 -19.94 4.50
N ILE A 60 -2.25 -18.74 5.08
CA ILE A 60 -1.86 -18.49 6.48
C ILE A 60 -3.09 -18.37 7.38
N PRO A 61 -3.03 -18.84 8.64
CA PRO A 61 -4.11 -18.61 9.60
C PRO A 61 -4.31 -17.10 9.82
N ALA A 62 -5.55 -16.63 9.76
CA ALA A 62 -5.85 -15.23 9.96
C ALA A 62 -6.99 -15.01 10.96
N THR A 63 -6.79 -14.05 11.84
CA THR A 63 -7.76 -13.60 12.85
C THR A 63 -8.23 -12.19 12.52
N ARG A 64 -9.50 -11.91 12.83
CA ARG A 64 -10.10 -10.60 12.60
C ARG A 64 -9.57 -9.53 13.56
N LEU A 65 -9.18 -8.38 13.01
CA LEU A 65 -8.62 -7.22 13.70
C LEU A 65 -9.55 -6.63 14.78
N HIS A 66 -10.82 -6.45 14.45
CA HIS A 66 -11.81 -5.87 15.36
C HIS A 66 -12.87 -6.91 15.74
N TRP A 67 -13.23 -6.96 17.02
CA TRP A 67 -14.34 -7.81 17.49
C TRP A 67 -15.70 -7.40 16.89
N TYR A 68 -15.94 -6.09 16.73
CA TYR A 68 -17.22 -5.57 16.26
C TYR A 68 -17.26 -5.34 14.73
N ARG A 69 -18.18 -6.03 14.03
CA ARG A 69 -18.36 -5.93 12.57
C ARG A 69 -18.82 -4.55 12.05
N GLY A 70 -19.39 -3.69 12.91
CA GLY A 70 -20.06 -2.45 12.53
C GLY A 70 -19.29 -1.16 12.83
N GLU A 71 -17.97 -1.21 13.03
CA GLU A 71 -17.16 -0.05 13.43
C GLU A 71 -17.27 1.15 12.45
N TYR A 72 -17.49 0.86 11.17
CA TYR A 72 -17.72 1.86 10.12
C TYR A 72 -19.18 2.31 9.99
N ARG A 73 -20.14 1.64 10.64
CA ARG A 73 -21.55 2.07 10.68
C ARG A 73 -21.76 3.15 11.74
N THR A 74 -22.36 4.27 11.32
CA THR A 74 -22.81 5.38 12.18
C THR A 74 -23.82 4.81 13.19
N ALA A 75 -23.50 4.86 14.49
CA ALA A 75 -24.37 4.28 15.51
C ALA A 75 -25.38 5.33 15.97
N SER A 76 -26.66 5.12 15.68
CA SER A 76 -27.76 6.00 16.10
C SER A 76 -28.51 5.51 17.34
N ARG A 77 -28.03 4.47 18.04
CA ARG A 77 -28.71 3.90 19.24
C ARG A 77 -27.74 3.68 20.41
N ALA A 78 -28.20 3.99 21.63
CA ALA A 78 -27.43 3.87 22.88
C ALA A 78 -26.84 2.47 23.12
N GLY A 79 -27.55 1.40 22.75
CA GLY A 79 -27.03 0.02 22.84
C GLY A 79 -25.81 -0.26 21.96
N ALA A 80 -25.68 0.43 20.82
CA ALA A 80 -24.51 0.33 19.95
C ALA A 80 -23.29 1.10 20.51
N ILE A 81 -23.49 2.05 21.44
CA ILE A 81 -22.41 2.78 22.12
C ILE A 81 -21.79 1.90 23.22
N VAL A 82 -22.63 1.24 24.04
CA VAL A 82 -22.17 0.30 25.07
C VAL A 82 -21.46 -0.91 24.45
N GLY A 83 -22.02 -1.48 23.39
CA GLY A 83 -21.39 -2.58 22.65
C GLY A 83 -20.05 -2.20 22.00
N LYS A 84 -19.90 -0.95 21.53
CA LYS A 84 -18.62 -0.42 21.03
C LYS A 84 -17.61 -0.22 22.16
N GLY A 85 -18.01 0.31 23.30
CA GLY A 85 -17.14 0.48 24.47
C GLY A 85 -16.61 -0.85 25.01
N LEU A 86 -17.50 -1.83 25.20
CA LEU A 86 -17.11 -3.18 25.63
C LEU A 86 -16.23 -3.87 24.57
N GLY A 87 -16.57 -3.71 23.28
CA GLY A 87 -15.78 -4.23 22.17
C GLY A 87 -14.34 -3.71 22.17
N LYS A 88 -14.12 -2.43 22.53
CA LYS A 88 -12.77 -1.86 22.64
C LYS A 88 -11.96 -2.45 23.80
N LEU A 89 -12.60 -2.70 24.95
CA LEU A 89 -11.93 -3.39 26.06
C LEU A 89 -11.57 -4.84 25.69
N VAL A 90 -12.47 -5.54 25.01
CA VAL A 90 -12.20 -6.89 24.48
C VAL A 90 -11.06 -6.85 23.47
N ASP A 91 -11.01 -5.85 22.58
CA ASP A 91 -9.91 -5.67 21.62
C ASP A 91 -8.55 -5.54 22.34
N VAL A 92 -8.47 -4.85 23.49
CA VAL A 92 -7.22 -4.79 24.30
C VAL A 92 -6.72 -6.17 24.66
N PHE A 93 -7.58 -7.01 25.27
CA PHE A 93 -7.19 -8.35 25.70
C PHE A 93 -6.93 -9.28 24.51
N ARG A 94 -7.70 -9.17 23.42
CA ARG A 94 -7.52 -9.98 22.20
C ARG A 94 -6.22 -9.63 21.49
N THR A 95 -5.93 -8.34 21.31
CA THR A 95 -4.66 -7.89 20.72
C THR A 95 -3.49 -8.31 21.59
N ALA A 96 -3.53 -8.12 22.91
CA ALA A 96 -2.45 -8.54 23.80
C ALA A 96 -2.24 -10.06 23.81
N SER A 97 -3.32 -10.84 23.84
CA SER A 97 -3.28 -12.31 23.76
C SER A 97 -2.68 -12.80 22.44
N TRP A 98 -3.07 -12.18 21.32
CA TRP A 98 -2.50 -12.50 20.00
C TRP A 98 -1.03 -12.10 19.93
N VAL A 99 -0.65 -10.89 20.35
CA VAL A 99 0.75 -10.41 20.36
C VAL A 99 1.65 -11.32 21.21
N ARG A 100 1.18 -11.79 22.37
CA ARG A 100 1.95 -12.68 23.27
C ARG A 100 2.38 -13.99 22.58
N ARG A 101 1.65 -14.43 21.55
CA ARG A 101 1.96 -15.65 20.79
C ARG A 101 3.09 -15.46 19.80
N HIS A 102 3.58 -14.24 19.60
CA HIS A 102 4.55 -13.91 18.55
C HIS A 102 5.88 -13.45 19.14
N ASP A 103 6.95 -13.81 18.45
CA ASP A 103 8.30 -13.29 18.72
C ASP A 103 8.49 -11.93 18.01
N VAL A 104 7.92 -11.82 16.80
CA VAL A 104 7.94 -10.63 15.95
C VAL A 104 6.54 -10.38 15.38
N VAL A 105 6.13 -9.11 15.29
CA VAL A 105 4.97 -8.69 14.52
C VAL A 105 5.37 -7.64 13.48
N ILE A 106 4.99 -7.84 12.23
CA ILE A 106 5.29 -6.95 11.11
C ILE A 106 4.00 -6.27 10.63
N VAL A 107 4.05 -4.95 10.47
CA VAL A 107 3.03 -4.17 9.75
C VAL A 107 3.59 -3.88 8.35
N PRO A 108 3.11 -4.58 7.30
CA PRO A 108 3.72 -4.55 5.98
C PRO A 108 3.21 -3.37 5.15
N GLY A 109 4.06 -2.37 4.92
CA GLY A 109 3.78 -1.27 4.00
C GLY A 109 2.59 -0.42 4.44
N MET A 110 1.66 -0.18 3.51
CA MET A 110 0.37 0.50 3.70
C MET A 110 0.42 1.95 4.22
N GLY A 111 -0.64 2.72 3.92
CA GLY A 111 -0.84 4.08 4.45
C GLY A 111 -1.33 4.09 5.90
N VAL A 112 -0.75 3.26 6.78
CA VAL A 112 -1.28 3.02 8.14
C VAL A 112 -1.17 4.20 9.08
N LEU A 113 -0.30 5.15 8.76
CA LEU A 113 -0.13 6.40 9.48
C LEU A 113 -0.65 7.60 8.66
N GLU A 114 -1.38 7.36 7.55
CA GLU A 114 -1.94 8.40 6.69
C GLU A 114 -3.42 8.68 6.99
N ALA A 115 -3.79 9.95 7.04
CA ALA A 115 -5.21 10.37 7.12
C ALA A 115 -5.85 10.62 5.74
N THR A 116 -5.32 10.04 4.66
CA THR A 116 -5.82 10.26 3.28
C THR A 116 -7.13 9.52 3.00
N LEU A 117 -7.39 8.42 3.69
CA LEU A 117 -8.72 7.78 3.73
C LEU A 117 -9.42 8.16 5.04
N PRO A 118 -10.77 8.05 5.15
CA PRO A 118 -11.52 8.42 6.35
C PRO A 118 -11.13 7.58 7.59
N LEU A 119 -10.03 7.96 8.26
CA LEU A 119 -9.61 7.33 9.51
C LEU A 119 -10.52 7.81 10.66
N ARG A 120 -11.27 6.88 11.24
CA ARG A 120 -11.90 7.10 12.54
C ARG A 120 -10.85 6.80 13.63
N PRO A 121 -10.64 7.68 14.63
CA PRO A 121 -9.63 7.49 15.67
C PRO A 121 -9.71 6.10 16.33
N TRP A 122 -10.92 5.60 16.54
CA TRP A 122 -11.20 4.35 17.23
C TRP A 122 -11.14 3.10 16.34
N GLY A 123 -10.99 3.25 15.03
CA GLY A 123 -10.80 2.13 14.10
C GLY A 123 -9.33 1.69 14.07
N PHE A 124 -8.72 1.81 12.90
CA PHE A 124 -7.35 1.35 12.68
C PHE A 124 -6.27 2.04 13.54
N PRO A 125 -6.27 3.38 13.74
CA PRO A 125 -5.24 4.05 14.55
C PRO A 125 -5.18 3.53 15.99
N TYR A 126 -6.35 3.26 16.59
CA TYR A 126 -6.46 2.66 17.91
C TYR A 126 -5.91 1.22 17.93
N ALA A 127 -6.27 0.39 16.94
CA ALA A 127 -5.75 -0.98 16.88
C ALA A 127 -4.22 -1.01 16.70
N LEU A 128 -3.66 -0.12 15.88
CA LEU A 128 -2.21 0.00 15.72
C LEU A 128 -1.52 0.44 17.03
N PHE A 129 -2.14 1.37 17.77
CA PHE A 129 -1.63 1.76 19.08
C PHE A 129 -1.65 0.59 20.06
N LEU A 130 -2.77 -0.15 20.14
CA LEU A 130 -2.87 -1.35 20.98
C LEU A 130 -1.82 -2.39 20.62
N LEU A 131 -1.57 -2.61 19.32
CA LEU A 131 -0.53 -3.51 18.87
C LEU A 131 0.85 -3.09 19.39
N CYS A 132 1.25 -1.85 19.14
CA CYS A 132 2.58 -1.36 19.53
C CYS A 132 2.74 -1.31 21.05
N ALA A 133 1.70 -0.89 21.78
CA ALA A 133 1.69 -0.88 23.24
C ALA A 133 1.78 -2.30 23.83
N SER A 134 1.01 -3.24 23.28
CA SER A 134 1.06 -4.65 23.69
C SER A 134 2.42 -5.26 23.40
N GLY A 135 3.00 -5.00 22.23
CA GLY A 135 4.34 -5.46 21.87
C GLY A 135 5.40 -4.94 22.83
N ARG A 136 5.36 -3.64 23.15
CA ARG A 136 6.29 -3.02 24.10
C ARG A 136 6.15 -3.56 25.53
N LEU A 137 4.93 -3.88 25.97
CA LEU A 137 4.64 -4.43 27.29
C LEU A 137 5.06 -5.91 27.39
N LEU A 138 4.77 -6.69 26.35
CA LEU A 138 5.00 -8.13 26.30
C LEU A 138 6.39 -8.51 25.76
N ARG A 139 7.18 -7.52 25.32
CA ARG A 139 8.50 -7.65 24.71
C ARG A 139 8.50 -8.38 23.35
N THR A 140 7.38 -8.35 22.63
CA THR A 140 7.29 -8.77 21.22
C THR A 140 7.74 -7.62 20.32
N ARG A 141 8.64 -7.88 19.38
CA ARG A 141 9.19 -6.83 18.50
C ARG A 141 8.17 -6.46 17.43
N VAL A 142 7.61 -5.26 17.51
CA VAL A 142 6.69 -4.73 16.49
C VAL A 142 7.47 -3.87 15.49
N ALA A 143 7.40 -4.22 14.22
CA ALA A 143 8.09 -3.54 13.12
C ALA A 143 7.10 -2.87 12.17
N LEU A 144 7.27 -1.57 11.93
CA LEU A 144 6.56 -0.82 10.91
C LEU A 144 7.46 -0.73 9.67
N VAL A 145 7.12 -1.47 8.61
CA VAL A 145 8.03 -1.67 7.47
C VAL A 145 7.52 -0.92 6.25
N SER A 146 8.31 0.05 5.75
CA SER A 146 7.97 0.92 4.62
C SER A 146 6.55 1.50 4.70
N VAL A 147 6.17 1.98 5.89
CA VAL A 147 4.83 2.52 6.10
C VAL A 147 4.70 3.92 5.52
N GLY A 148 3.53 4.24 4.99
CA GLY A 148 3.16 5.60 4.60
C GLY A 148 2.63 6.39 5.80
N ALA A 149 2.93 7.69 5.84
CA ALA A 149 2.48 8.62 6.87
C ALA A 149 2.14 10.00 6.30
N ALA A 150 1.20 10.69 6.95
CA ALA A 150 0.86 12.07 6.63
C ALA A 150 0.70 12.88 7.92
N GLU A 151 0.80 14.20 7.84
CA GLU A 151 0.51 15.05 9.00
C GLU A 151 -0.97 14.99 9.36
N ILE A 152 -1.26 14.79 10.66
CA ILE A 152 -2.62 14.59 11.15
C ILE A 152 -3.07 15.79 11.97
N ARG A 153 -4.04 16.56 11.45
CA ARG A 153 -4.64 17.71 12.15
C ARG A 153 -5.47 17.28 13.37
N ASN A 154 -6.23 16.19 13.25
CA ASN A 154 -7.08 15.66 14.33
C ASN A 154 -6.26 15.20 15.53
N ARG A 155 -6.43 15.86 16.69
CA ARG A 155 -5.56 15.65 17.87
C ARG A 155 -5.59 14.22 18.42
N PRO A 156 -6.76 13.56 18.60
CA PRO A 156 -6.79 12.17 19.07
C PRO A 156 -6.09 11.19 18.13
N THR A 157 -6.36 11.28 16.83
CA THR A 157 -5.73 10.41 15.82
C THR A 157 -4.22 10.64 15.77
N ARG A 158 -3.78 11.90 15.80
CA ARG A 158 -2.36 12.27 15.88
C ARG A 158 -1.69 11.68 17.11
N ALA A 159 -2.33 11.75 18.27
CA ALA A 159 -1.78 11.20 19.50
C ALA A 159 -1.58 9.68 19.40
N LEU A 160 -2.58 8.94 18.89
CA LEU A 160 -2.48 7.50 18.68
C LEU A 160 -1.35 7.13 17.72
N VAL A 161 -1.31 7.75 16.53
CA VAL A 161 -0.26 7.53 15.52
C VAL A 161 1.14 7.84 16.06
N ARG A 162 1.30 8.97 16.76
CA ARG A 162 2.57 9.35 17.40
C ARG A 162 3.01 8.30 18.41
N TRP A 163 2.13 7.84 19.28
CA TRP A 163 2.46 6.82 20.28
C TRP A 163 2.76 5.46 19.65
N SER A 164 2.01 5.03 18.63
CA SER A 164 2.31 3.82 17.87
C SER A 164 3.74 3.86 17.31
N GLY A 165 4.12 4.98 16.68
CA GLY A 165 5.48 5.18 16.19
C GLY A 165 6.53 5.06 17.30
N ARG A 166 6.34 5.74 18.44
CA ARG A 166 7.29 5.71 19.56
C ARG A 166 7.46 4.33 20.21
N LEU A 167 6.41 3.51 20.16
CA LEU A 167 6.38 2.19 20.81
C LEU A 167 6.89 1.07 19.88
N ALA A 168 6.92 1.30 18.56
CA ALA A 168 7.46 0.36 17.59
C ALA A 168 8.96 0.11 17.80
N ALA A 169 9.39 -1.14 17.69
CA ALA A 169 10.78 -1.56 17.84
C ALA A 169 11.62 -1.27 16.58
N TYR A 170 10.98 -1.25 15.41
CA TYR A 170 11.59 -0.90 14.14
C TYR A 170 10.62 -0.03 13.34
N ARG A 171 11.15 0.97 12.62
CA ARG A 171 10.40 1.83 11.71
C ARG A 171 11.20 2.10 10.45
N SER A 172 10.51 2.00 9.33
CA SER A 172 10.97 2.52 8.04
C SER A 172 9.79 3.09 7.27
N TYR A 173 10.08 4.00 6.36
CA TYR A 173 9.09 4.74 5.61
C TYR A 173 9.28 4.52 4.11
N ARG A 174 8.20 4.49 3.35
CA ARG A 174 8.28 4.31 1.89
C ARG A 174 8.72 5.56 1.12
N ASP A 175 8.67 6.73 1.79
CA ASP A 175 9.03 8.02 1.23
C ASP A 175 9.49 9.00 2.33
N ALA A 176 10.25 10.03 1.92
CA ALA A 176 10.78 11.03 2.84
C ALA A 176 9.69 11.87 3.50
N GLN A 177 8.61 12.15 2.77
CA GLN A 177 7.46 12.90 3.30
C GLN A 177 6.83 12.19 4.50
N SER A 178 6.69 10.87 4.43
CA SER A 178 6.16 10.04 5.51
C SER A 178 7.05 10.10 6.76
N ARG A 179 8.37 9.98 6.60
CA ARG A 179 9.33 10.13 7.69
C ARG A 179 9.24 11.52 8.32
N ASP A 180 9.19 12.56 7.49
CA ASP A 180 9.21 13.95 7.94
C ASP A 180 7.88 14.34 8.59
N ALA A 181 6.74 13.79 8.15
CA ALA A 181 5.45 13.92 8.83
C ALA A 181 5.49 13.33 10.25
N MET A 182 6.11 12.16 10.43
CA MET A 182 6.31 11.57 11.75
C MET A 182 7.22 12.41 12.64
N ARG A 183 8.26 13.01 12.06
CA ARG A 183 9.14 13.98 12.74
C ARG A 183 8.36 15.22 13.19
N ALA A 184 7.55 15.81 12.32
CA ALA A 184 6.71 16.97 12.61
C ALA A 184 5.70 16.67 13.73
N MET A 185 5.21 15.43 13.81
CA MET A 185 4.36 14.97 14.92
C MET A 185 5.13 14.66 16.23
N GLY A 186 6.45 14.84 16.24
CA GLY A 186 7.30 14.74 17.42
C GLY A 186 7.72 13.31 17.77
N VAL A 187 7.92 12.47 16.75
CA VAL A 187 8.63 11.18 16.84
C VAL A 187 10.08 11.39 16.41
N ASP A 188 11.02 10.82 17.17
CA ASP A 188 12.43 10.84 16.77
C ASP A 188 12.65 9.87 15.61
N THR A 189 13.00 10.41 14.45
CA THR A 189 13.22 9.67 13.20
C THR A 189 14.68 9.67 12.77
N ALA A 190 15.63 10.04 13.64
CA ALA A 190 17.04 10.16 13.29
C ALA A 190 17.67 8.85 12.80
N ARG A 191 17.15 7.71 13.25
CA ARG A 191 17.59 6.36 12.86
C ARG A 191 16.67 5.68 11.86
N ASP A 192 15.54 6.31 11.52
CA ASP A 192 14.54 5.71 10.66
C ASP A 192 14.93 5.95 9.19
N LYS A 193 14.98 4.87 8.42
CA LYS A 193 15.36 4.92 7.00
C LYS A 193 14.15 5.03 6.08
N VAL A 194 14.42 5.55 4.89
CA VAL A 194 13.47 5.59 3.79
C VAL A 194 13.88 4.54 2.77
N TYR A 195 12.96 3.68 2.41
CA TYR A 195 13.12 2.63 1.41
C TYR A 195 12.00 2.74 0.37
N PRO A 196 12.12 2.12 -0.81
CA PRO A 196 11.01 2.03 -1.75
C PRO A 196 9.79 1.34 -1.14
N ASP A 197 8.63 1.51 -1.77
CA ASP A 197 7.45 0.73 -1.42
C ASP A 197 7.71 -0.77 -1.63
N LEU A 198 7.22 -1.62 -0.72
CA LEU A 198 7.48 -3.06 -0.71
C LEU A 198 7.00 -3.75 -1.99
N ALA A 199 5.99 -3.21 -2.68
CA ALA A 199 5.54 -3.76 -3.95
C ALA A 199 6.64 -3.78 -5.03
N PHE A 200 7.70 -2.97 -4.91
CA PHE A 200 8.86 -3.06 -5.80
C PHE A 200 9.71 -4.33 -5.62
N SER A 201 9.53 -5.10 -4.54
CA SER A 201 10.19 -6.41 -4.40
C SER A 201 9.39 -7.55 -5.03
N LEU A 202 8.15 -7.31 -5.46
CA LEU A 202 7.35 -8.36 -6.09
C LEU A 202 7.94 -8.78 -7.44
N PRO A 203 7.78 -10.06 -7.84
CA PRO A 203 8.07 -10.49 -9.18
C PRO A 203 7.21 -9.69 -10.18
N ALA A 204 7.85 -9.20 -11.24
CA ALA A 204 7.15 -8.54 -12.33
C ALA A 204 7.31 -9.38 -13.61
N PRO A 205 6.26 -9.48 -14.45
CA PRO A 205 6.39 -10.05 -15.78
C PRO A 205 7.42 -9.23 -16.57
N ARG A 206 8.16 -9.92 -17.46
CA ARG A 206 9.04 -9.21 -18.39
C ARG A 206 8.16 -8.39 -19.32
N SER A 207 8.48 -7.11 -19.48
CA SER A 207 7.88 -6.30 -20.54
C SER A 207 8.18 -6.95 -21.89
N GLY A 208 7.15 -7.16 -22.71
CA GLY A 208 7.33 -7.66 -24.06
C GLY A 208 8.10 -6.64 -24.90
N GLU A 209 8.80 -7.12 -25.93
CA GLU A 209 9.31 -6.20 -26.96
C GLU A 209 8.12 -5.49 -27.62
N PRO A 210 8.24 -4.19 -27.96
CA PRO A 210 7.18 -3.48 -28.66
C PRO A 210 6.81 -4.23 -29.94
N SER A 211 5.65 -4.87 -29.94
CA SER A 211 5.02 -5.34 -31.17
C SER A 211 4.73 -4.08 -31.99
N GLY A 212 5.07 -4.01 -33.28
CA GLY A 212 4.95 -2.79 -34.08
C GLY A 212 3.53 -2.19 -34.20
N ALA A 213 2.51 -2.80 -33.57
CA ALA A 213 1.18 -2.23 -33.38
C ALA A 213 1.07 -1.57 -31.98
N PRO A 214 0.43 -0.40 -31.85
CA PRO A 214 0.28 0.27 -30.55
C PRO A 214 -0.40 -0.65 -29.53
N GLY A 215 0.27 -0.92 -28.42
CA GLY A 215 -0.31 -1.57 -27.25
C GLY A 215 -1.43 -0.73 -26.63
N PRO A 216 -2.27 -1.34 -25.77
CA PRO A 216 -3.35 -0.63 -25.10
C PRO A 216 -2.81 0.47 -24.17
N VAL A 217 -3.65 1.47 -23.93
CA VAL A 217 -3.45 2.43 -22.83
C VAL A 217 -4.19 1.91 -21.61
N CYS A 218 -3.46 1.63 -20.53
CA CYS A 218 -4.09 1.27 -19.27
C CYS A 218 -4.50 2.54 -18.51
N VAL A 219 -5.76 2.64 -18.12
CA VAL A 219 -6.30 3.76 -17.34
C VAL A 219 -6.74 3.26 -15.97
N GLY A 220 -5.94 3.53 -14.95
CA GLY A 220 -6.22 3.19 -13.56
C GLY A 220 -7.13 4.21 -12.90
N VAL A 221 -8.37 3.82 -12.61
CA VAL A 221 -9.41 4.70 -12.06
C VAL A 221 -9.59 4.53 -10.55
N MET A 222 -10.18 5.55 -9.91
CA MET A 222 -10.49 5.56 -8.49
C MET A 222 -11.81 6.26 -8.23
N ASP A 223 -12.62 5.73 -7.31
CA ASP A 223 -13.76 6.45 -6.74
C ASP A 223 -13.29 7.66 -5.90
N PHE A 224 -12.93 8.74 -6.59
CA PHE A 224 -12.15 9.85 -6.04
C PHE A 224 -13.01 11.08 -5.75
N HIS A 225 -13.13 11.40 -4.46
CA HIS A 225 -13.91 12.54 -3.95
C HIS A 225 -13.05 13.62 -3.26
N GLY A 226 -11.73 13.62 -3.48
CA GLY A 226 -10.82 14.45 -2.70
C GLY A 226 -10.48 13.89 -1.31
N GLY A 227 -9.75 14.67 -0.52
CA GLY A 227 -9.33 14.33 0.83
C GLY A 227 -10.33 14.74 1.91
N ASN A 228 -9.97 14.54 3.18
CA ASN A 228 -10.84 14.92 4.30
C ASN A 228 -11.15 16.43 4.36
N ASP A 229 -10.22 17.28 3.93
CA ASP A 229 -10.42 18.73 3.87
C ASP A 229 -11.33 19.16 2.70
N ASP A 230 -11.56 18.27 1.72
CA ASP A 230 -12.32 18.55 0.49
C ASP A 230 -13.80 18.15 0.60
N ARG A 231 -14.27 17.68 1.77
CA ARG A 231 -15.62 17.11 1.96
C ARG A 231 -16.76 18.02 1.48
N ALA A 232 -16.61 19.34 1.60
CA ALA A 232 -17.62 20.30 1.14
C ALA A 232 -17.75 20.36 -0.39
N ARG A 233 -16.70 19.97 -1.11
CA ARG A 233 -16.60 19.97 -2.58
C ARG A 233 -16.44 18.56 -3.17
N ALA A 234 -16.67 17.52 -2.36
CA ALA A 234 -16.42 16.13 -2.73
C ALA A 234 -17.13 15.72 -4.04
N GLU A 235 -18.38 16.15 -4.20
CA GLU A 235 -19.19 15.87 -5.39
C GLU A 235 -18.72 16.64 -6.63
N GLU A 236 -18.26 17.88 -6.45
CA GLU A 236 -17.68 18.68 -7.53
C GLU A 236 -16.37 18.07 -8.04
N ILE A 237 -15.50 17.66 -7.12
CA ILE A 237 -14.23 17.00 -7.43
C ILE A 237 -14.46 15.68 -8.17
N TYR A 238 -15.39 14.86 -7.66
CA TYR A 238 -15.73 13.59 -8.29
C TYR A 238 -16.22 13.76 -9.73
N ARG A 239 -17.18 14.66 -9.95
CA ARG A 239 -17.69 14.96 -11.30
C ARG A 239 -16.59 15.45 -12.22
N ARG A 240 -15.77 16.40 -11.77
CA ARG A 240 -14.66 16.92 -12.58
C ARG A 240 -13.64 15.83 -12.95
N TYR A 241 -13.29 14.98 -12.00
CA TYR A 241 -12.40 13.85 -12.22
C TYR A 241 -12.99 12.86 -13.24
N LEU A 242 -14.26 12.47 -13.06
CA LEU A 242 -14.95 11.53 -13.94
C LEU A 242 -15.11 12.10 -15.35
N ASP A 243 -15.57 13.34 -15.49
CA ASP A 243 -15.75 14.01 -16.78
C ASP A 243 -14.43 14.14 -17.54
N GLY A 244 -13.37 14.59 -16.84
CA GLY A 244 -12.04 14.76 -17.42
C GLY A 244 -11.43 13.44 -17.88
N THR A 245 -11.56 12.38 -17.06
CA THR A 245 -11.08 11.04 -17.40
C THR A 245 -11.89 10.43 -18.55
N THR A 246 -13.22 10.60 -18.55
CA THR A 246 -14.09 10.11 -19.62
C THR A 246 -13.77 10.79 -20.94
N ARG A 247 -13.58 12.12 -20.95
CA ARG A 247 -13.19 12.87 -22.16
C ARG A 247 -11.84 12.41 -22.69
N PHE A 248 -10.86 12.20 -21.81
CA PHE A 248 -9.56 11.65 -22.19
C PHE A 248 -9.70 10.26 -22.85
N VAL A 249 -10.48 9.35 -22.26
CA VAL A 249 -10.74 8.01 -22.83
C VAL A 249 -11.44 8.10 -24.19
N ARG A 250 -12.46 8.97 -24.34
CA ARG A 250 -13.14 9.18 -25.62
C ARG A 250 -12.17 9.61 -26.72
N THR A 251 -11.29 10.58 -26.43
CA THR A 251 -10.30 11.03 -27.42
C THR A 251 -9.33 9.92 -27.83
N LEU A 252 -8.89 9.06 -26.90
CA LEU A 252 -8.07 7.90 -27.24
C LEU A 252 -8.80 6.93 -28.17
N VAL A 253 -10.08 6.66 -27.90
CA VAL A 253 -10.92 5.77 -28.71
C VAL A 253 -11.17 6.35 -30.11
N GLU A 254 -11.42 7.66 -30.22
CA GLU A 254 -11.56 8.38 -31.49
C GLU A 254 -10.28 8.29 -32.34
N GLU A 255 -9.12 8.24 -31.69
CA GLU A 255 -7.81 8.01 -32.32
C GLU A 255 -7.52 6.52 -32.59
N GLY A 256 -8.47 5.62 -32.33
CA GLY A 256 -8.33 4.18 -32.54
C GLY A 256 -7.43 3.47 -31.54
N ARG A 257 -7.13 4.09 -30.38
CA ARG A 257 -6.31 3.49 -29.33
C ARG A 257 -7.17 2.61 -28.41
N PRO A 258 -6.84 1.32 -28.23
CA PRO A 258 -7.50 0.48 -27.25
C PRO A 258 -7.23 0.98 -25.82
N VAL A 259 -8.26 1.02 -24.99
CA VAL A 259 -8.18 1.43 -23.59
C VAL A 259 -8.55 0.27 -22.67
N ARG A 260 -7.70 0.02 -21.67
CA ARG A 260 -7.93 -0.95 -20.61
C ARG A 260 -8.14 -0.24 -19.27
N LEU A 261 -9.36 -0.24 -18.76
CA LEU A 261 -9.69 0.28 -17.44
C LEU A 261 -9.23 -0.67 -16.34
N LEU A 262 -8.55 -0.15 -15.34
CA LEU A 262 -8.03 -0.89 -14.19
C LEU A 262 -8.53 -0.27 -12.88
N THR A 263 -8.81 -1.12 -11.89
CA THR A 263 -9.18 -0.71 -10.53
C THR A 263 -8.05 -1.02 -9.55
N GLY A 264 -8.18 -0.59 -8.30
CA GLY A 264 -7.28 -1.02 -7.21
C GLY A 264 -8.01 -1.28 -5.89
N ASP A 265 -9.33 -1.10 -5.88
CA ASP A 265 -10.25 -1.44 -4.80
C ASP A 265 -11.63 -1.72 -5.37
N THR A 266 -12.45 -2.41 -4.59
CA THR A 266 -13.80 -2.82 -5.02
C THR A 266 -14.75 -1.64 -5.20
N CYS A 267 -14.52 -0.52 -4.51
CA CYS A 267 -15.33 0.69 -4.67
C CYS A 267 -15.17 1.36 -6.04
N ASP A 268 -14.10 1.08 -6.79
CA ASP A 268 -13.85 1.73 -8.09
C ASP A 268 -14.74 1.19 -9.22
N ALA A 269 -15.44 0.08 -8.99
CA ALA A 269 -16.28 -0.56 -9.99
C ALA A 269 -17.37 0.38 -10.53
N SER A 270 -17.87 1.31 -9.71
CA SER A 270 -18.83 2.34 -10.13
C SER A 270 -18.24 3.28 -11.19
N VAL A 271 -16.97 3.68 -11.05
CA VAL A 271 -16.27 4.57 -11.98
C VAL A 271 -16.01 3.86 -13.30
N VAL A 272 -15.62 2.57 -13.25
CA VAL A 272 -15.46 1.74 -14.45
C VAL A 272 -16.77 1.66 -15.22
N ALA A 273 -17.87 1.32 -14.54
CA ALA A 273 -19.19 1.22 -15.16
C ALA A 273 -19.62 2.55 -15.80
N ALA A 274 -19.41 3.67 -15.09
CA ALA A 274 -19.75 5.00 -15.61
C ALA A 274 -18.96 5.36 -16.88
N ILE A 275 -17.67 5.03 -16.95
CA ILE A 275 -16.85 5.30 -18.15
C ILE A 275 -17.27 4.37 -19.30
N LEU A 276 -17.51 3.08 -19.05
CA LEU A 276 -17.96 2.15 -20.09
C LEU A 276 -19.29 2.60 -20.72
N ASP A 277 -20.27 2.96 -19.88
CA ASP A 277 -21.59 3.46 -20.32
C ASP A 277 -21.46 4.78 -21.09
N ALA A 278 -20.62 5.70 -20.61
CA ALA A 278 -20.46 6.99 -21.25
C ALA A 278 -19.68 6.92 -22.58
N VAL A 279 -18.71 6.02 -22.73
CA VAL A 279 -17.90 5.93 -23.96
C VAL A 279 -18.53 5.03 -25.01
N ASP A 280 -19.24 3.97 -24.58
CA ASP A 280 -19.97 3.03 -25.44
C ASP A 280 -19.19 2.59 -26.70
N SER A 281 -18.01 2.00 -26.48
CA SER A 281 -17.13 1.58 -27.56
C SER A 281 -16.46 0.24 -27.28
N PRO A 282 -16.34 -0.66 -28.28
CA PRO A 282 -15.66 -1.94 -28.13
C PRO A 282 -14.16 -1.81 -27.87
N LEU A 283 -13.57 -0.62 -28.09
CA LEU A 283 -12.16 -0.35 -27.79
C LEU A 283 -11.89 -0.11 -26.29
N VAL A 284 -12.93 0.07 -25.47
CA VAL A 284 -12.78 0.23 -24.02
C VAL A 284 -13.18 -1.06 -23.32
N THR A 285 -12.23 -1.65 -22.61
CA THR A 285 -12.48 -2.87 -21.82
C THR A 285 -12.07 -2.66 -20.37
N ALA A 286 -12.66 -3.39 -19.45
CA ALA A 286 -12.26 -3.41 -18.05
C ALA A 286 -11.50 -4.71 -17.73
N ALA A 287 -10.44 -4.61 -16.96
CA ALA A 287 -9.81 -5.78 -16.34
C ALA A 287 -10.42 -6.02 -14.94
N GLU A 288 -10.37 -7.26 -14.49
CA GLU A 288 -10.80 -7.68 -13.15
C GLU A 288 -9.59 -8.23 -12.36
N PRO A 289 -8.61 -7.39 -12.02
CA PRO A 289 -7.41 -7.86 -11.33
C PRO A 289 -7.74 -8.30 -9.90
N ALA A 290 -7.29 -9.49 -9.51
CA ALA A 290 -7.40 -9.98 -8.14
C ALA A 290 -6.14 -9.66 -7.33
N SER A 291 -5.04 -9.27 -7.97
CA SER A 291 -3.73 -9.07 -7.35
C SER A 291 -2.90 -7.96 -8.00
N LEU A 292 -1.82 -7.53 -7.33
CA LEU A 292 -0.82 -6.67 -7.99
C LEU A 292 -0.11 -7.39 -9.14
N ALA A 293 0.04 -8.72 -9.08
CA ALA A 293 0.60 -9.49 -10.18
C ALA A 293 -0.27 -9.41 -11.44
N ASP A 294 -1.59 -9.45 -11.30
CA ASP A 294 -2.54 -9.28 -12.42
C ASP A 294 -2.45 -7.86 -12.99
N LEU A 295 -2.40 -6.85 -12.12
CA LEU A 295 -2.18 -5.47 -12.55
C LEU A 295 -0.86 -5.30 -13.31
N MET A 296 0.22 -5.91 -12.82
CA MET A 296 1.52 -5.88 -13.51
C MET A 296 1.47 -6.61 -14.86
N HIS A 297 0.67 -7.67 -15.02
CA HIS A 297 0.49 -8.31 -16.34
C HIS A 297 -0.20 -7.37 -17.34
N GLU A 298 -1.30 -6.73 -16.93
CA GLU A 298 -1.99 -5.75 -17.78
C GLU A 298 -1.05 -4.59 -18.15
N MET A 299 -0.30 -4.06 -17.18
CA MET A 299 0.60 -2.91 -17.41
C MET A 299 1.85 -3.26 -18.21
N ALA A 300 2.38 -4.48 -18.09
CA ALA A 300 3.52 -4.91 -18.90
C ALA A 300 3.17 -5.06 -20.39
N ALA A 301 1.89 -5.30 -20.71
CA ALA A 301 1.37 -5.33 -22.07
C ALA A 301 1.00 -3.94 -22.62
N ALA A 302 0.92 -2.92 -21.75
CA ALA A 302 0.52 -1.57 -22.13
C ALA A 302 1.69 -0.74 -22.69
N ASP A 303 1.35 0.18 -23.60
CA ASP A 303 2.31 1.18 -24.09
C ASP A 303 2.56 2.24 -23.02
N THR A 304 1.47 2.66 -22.38
CA THR A 304 1.41 3.78 -21.44
C THR A 304 0.34 3.51 -20.38
N VAL A 305 0.60 3.95 -19.15
CA VAL A 305 -0.37 3.91 -18.05
C VAL A 305 -0.75 5.33 -17.64
N VAL A 306 -2.05 5.61 -17.47
CA VAL A 306 -2.55 6.82 -16.81
C VAL A 306 -3.29 6.39 -15.56
N ALA A 307 -2.84 6.77 -14.37
CA ALA A 307 -3.44 6.23 -13.15
C ALA A 307 -3.54 7.24 -12.01
N VAL A 308 -4.67 7.21 -11.30
CA VAL A 308 -4.87 7.94 -10.04
C VAL A 308 -4.47 7.09 -8.83
N ARG A 309 -4.68 5.77 -8.87
CA ARG A 309 -4.34 4.89 -7.75
C ARG A 309 -2.84 4.70 -7.59
N TYR A 310 -2.38 4.87 -6.34
CA TYR A 310 -0.96 4.79 -5.99
C TYR A 310 -0.31 3.46 -6.38
N HIS A 311 -0.96 2.32 -6.13
CA HIS A 311 -0.39 1.02 -6.49
C HIS A 311 -0.52 0.70 -7.98
N ASN A 312 -1.44 1.34 -8.71
CA ASN A 312 -1.44 1.23 -10.18
C ASN A 312 -0.21 1.94 -10.75
N LEU A 313 0.17 3.10 -10.19
CA LEU A 313 1.43 3.76 -10.53
C LEU A 313 2.64 2.89 -10.17
N ILE A 314 2.70 2.31 -8.96
CA ILE A 314 3.81 1.41 -8.60
C ILE A 314 3.92 0.24 -9.58
N CYS A 315 2.81 -0.45 -9.89
CA CYS A 315 2.84 -1.57 -10.82
C CYS A 315 3.36 -1.16 -12.20
N ALA A 316 2.92 -0.02 -12.74
CA ALA A 316 3.38 0.48 -14.03
C ALA A 316 4.89 0.79 -14.04
N LEU A 317 5.35 1.48 -13.00
CA LEU A 317 6.76 1.84 -12.84
C LEU A 317 7.62 0.58 -12.66
N LYS A 318 7.13 -0.40 -11.90
CA LYS A 318 7.79 -1.69 -11.65
C LYS A 318 7.90 -2.57 -12.91
N THR A 319 6.91 -2.54 -13.80
CA THR A 319 6.98 -3.24 -15.11
C THR A 319 7.82 -2.49 -16.15
N GLY A 320 8.26 -1.28 -15.81
CA GLY A 320 9.01 -0.40 -16.71
C GLY A 320 8.11 0.27 -17.74
N THR A 321 6.80 0.35 -17.50
CA THR A 321 5.84 0.98 -18.41
C THR A 321 5.75 2.48 -18.10
N PRO A 322 5.93 3.38 -19.09
CA PRO A 322 5.77 4.82 -18.89
C PRO A 322 4.40 5.17 -18.28
N ALA A 323 4.41 6.02 -17.26
CA ALA A 323 3.21 6.36 -16.50
C ALA A 323 2.97 7.87 -16.43
N LEU A 324 1.70 8.27 -16.47
CA LEU A 324 1.21 9.63 -16.17
C LEU A 324 0.33 9.55 -14.93
N ALA A 325 0.74 10.24 -13.87
CA ALA A 325 0.01 10.24 -12.61
C ALA A 325 -1.11 11.27 -12.61
N LEU A 326 -2.33 10.82 -12.30
CA LEU A 326 -3.40 11.68 -11.81
C LEU A 326 -3.20 11.85 -10.29
N SER A 327 -2.35 12.79 -9.92
CA SER A 327 -1.88 13.00 -8.55
C SER A 327 -2.97 13.57 -7.65
N TYR A 328 -3.41 12.77 -6.69
CA TYR A 328 -4.34 13.21 -5.62
C TYR A 328 -3.63 13.62 -4.33
N ALA A 329 -2.37 13.23 -4.16
CA ALA A 329 -1.57 13.50 -2.98
C ALA A 329 -0.08 13.55 -3.34
N ALA A 330 0.69 14.32 -2.56
CA ALA A 330 2.12 14.51 -2.74
C ALA A 330 2.95 13.21 -2.79
N LYS A 331 2.44 12.10 -2.23
CA LYS A 331 3.07 10.77 -2.36
C LYS A 331 3.15 10.28 -3.80
N SER A 332 2.15 10.58 -4.64
CA SER A 332 2.19 10.21 -6.05
C SER A 332 3.26 11.02 -6.78
N ASP A 333 3.35 12.32 -6.50
CA ASP A 333 4.37 13.20 -7.08
C ASP A 333 5.78 12.77 -6.67
N ALA A 334 5.99 12.47 -5.37
CA ALA A 334 7.27 11.99 -4.85
C ALA A 334 7.68 10.64 -5.48
N LEU A 335 6.72 9.74 -5.69
CA LEU A 335 6.97 8.47 -6.39
C LEU A 335 7.40 8.70 -7.84
N MET A 336 6.66 9.55 -8.57
CA MET A 336 6.97 9.86 -9.97
C MET A 336 8.33 10.55 -10.09
N GLU A 337 8.64 11.51 -9.23
CA GLU A 337 9.95 12.17 -9.17
C GLU A 337 11.08 11.16 -8.91
N GLY A 338 10.92 10.30 -7.90
CA GLY A 338 11.90 9.28 -7.56
C GLY A 338 12.19 8.28 -8.68
N MET A 339 11.20 8.03 -9.55
CA MET A 339 11.32 7.17 -10.73
C MET A 339 11.73 7.92 -12.01
N GLY A 340 11.95 9.23 -11.94
CA GLY A 340 12.40 10.06 -13.07
C GLY A 340 11.28 10.53 -14.01
N LEU A 341 10.03 10.46 -13.56
CA LEU A 341 8.83 10.84 -14.32
C LEU A 341 8.09 12.04 -13.66
N GLY A 342 8.74 12.85 -12.83
CA GLY A 342 8.10 13.97 -12.11
C GLY A 342 7.43 15.03 -13.00
N ALA A 343 7.83 15.15 -14.28
CA ALA A 343 7.17 16.00 -15.25
C ALA A 343 5.77 15.50 -15.68
N TYR A 344 5.45 14.24 -15.38
CA TYR A 344 4.23 13.54 -15.77
C TYR A 344 3.30 13.34 -14.57
N CYS A 345 3.05 14.45 -13.88
CA CYS A 345 2.04 14.56 -12.83
C CYS A 345 0.96 15.55 -13.26
N HIS A 346 -0.30 15.15 -13.08
CA HIS A 346 -1.48 15.95 -13.38
C HIS A 346 -2.42 15.97 -12.16
N PRO A 347 -2.91 17.13 -11.70
CA PRO A 347 -3.68 17.21 -10.48
C PRO A 347 -5.06 16.52 -10.62
N ALA A 348 -5.32 15.48 -9.82
CA ALA A 348 -6.59 14.75 -9.86
C ALA A 348 -7.80 15.57 -9.39
N ARG A 349 -7.59 16.62 -8.59
CA ARG A 349 -8.67 17.53 -8.14
C ARG A 349 -9.15 18.48 -9.25
N GLU A 350 -8.28 18.75 -10.21
CA GLU A 350 -8.45 19.80 -11.21
C GLU A 350 -8.16 19.24 -12.59
N VAL A 351 -8.67 18.04 -12.88
CA VAL A 351 -8.42 17.38 -14.16
C VAL A 351 -8.82 18.31 -15.30
N ASP A 352 -7.89 18.47 -16.22
CA ASP A 352 -8.02 19.18 -17.49
C ASP A 352 -7.66 18.17 -18.59
N ALA A 353 -8.68 17.73 -19.34
CA ALA A 353 -8.53 16.67 -20.33
C ALA A 353 -7.58 17.05 -21.47
N ASP A 354 -7.57 18.32 -21.87
CA ASP A 354 -6.76 18.80 -22.99
C ASP A 354 -5.28 18.82 -22.57
N ARG A 355 -4.98 19.38 -21.40
CA ARG A 355 -3.63 19.33 -20.83
C ARG A 355 -3.17 17.91 -20.50
N LEU A 356 -4.08 17.05 -20.00
CA LEU A 356 -3.77 15.64 -19.72
C LEU A 356 -3.35 14.91 -21.00
N LEU A 357 -4.07 15.15 -22.11
CA LEU A 357 -3.75 14.59 -23.41
C LEU A 357 -2.42 15.11 -23.97
N GLU A 358 -2.10 16.39 -23.78
CA GLU A 358 -0.79 16.95 -24.12
C GLU A 358 0.35 16.26 -23.35
N GLN A 359 0.19 16.10 -22.04
CA GLN A 359 1.17 15.39 -21.20
C GLN A 359 1.32 13.92 -21.61
N PHE A 360 0.20 13.25 -21.90
CA PHE A 360 0.19 11.87 -22.41
C PHE A 360 0.97 11.75 -23.72
N ARG A 361 0.70 12.59 -24.71
CA ARG A 361 1.42 12.57 -26.00
C ARG A 361 2.91 12.88 -25.82
N ALA A 362 3.26 13.78 -24.90
CA ALA A 362 4.65 14.07 -24.56
C ALA A 362 5.36 12.91 -23.86
N LEU A 363 4.64 12.14 -23.04
CA LEU A 363 5.13 10.91 -22.41
C LEU A 363 5.42 9.83 -23.46
N GLU A 364 4.49 9.59 -24.39
CA GLU A 364 4.64 8.57 -25.44
C GLU A 364 5.82 8.84 -26.36
N LYS A 365 6.03 10.11 -26.75
CA LYS A 365 7.20 10.52 -27.55
C LYS A 365 8.54 10.18 -26.89
N ARG A 366 8.58 10.10 -25.56
CA ARG A 366 9.77 9.77 -24.77
C ARG A 366 9.75 8.35 -24.20
N SER A 367 8.82 7.49 -24.63
CA SER A 367 8.62 6.14 -24.09
C SER A 367 9.91 5.32 -24.04
N ALA A 368 10.68 5.27 -25.14
CA ALA A 368 11.94 4.50 -25.18
C ALA A 368 13.01 5.03 -24.20
N GLU A 369 13.09 6.35 -24.00
CA GLU A 369 13.98 6.97 -23.01
C GLU A 369 13.53 6.60 -21.59
N LEU A 370 12.24 6.79 -21.31
CA LEU A 370 11.66 6.55 -19.99
C LEU A 370 11.71 5.08 -19.57
N ARG A 371 11.52 4.13 -20.50
CA ARG A 371 11.67 2.70 -20.25
C ARG A 371 13.09 2.35 -19.77
N ARG A 372 14.12 2.97 -20.34
CA ARG A 372 15.52 2.80 -19.88
C ARG A 372 15.71 3.39 -18.48
N THR A 373 15.23 4.60 -18.25
CA THR A 373 15.26 5.23 -16.92
C THR A 373 14.58 4.34 -15.88
N LEU A 374 13.39 3.81 -16.17
CA LEU A 374 12.66 2.92 -15.26
C LEU A 374 13.42 1.63 -14.98
N ALA A 375 14.10 1.05 -15.97
CA ALA A 375 14.92 -0.14 -15.74
C ALA A 375 16.05 0.13 -14.72
N GLU A 376 16.75 1.26 -14.85
CA GLU A 376 17.80 1.67 -13.89
C GLU A 376 17.23 1.94 -12.50
N ARG A 377 16.10 2.65 -12.43
CA ARG A 377 15.42 2.97 -11.16
C ARG A 377 14.89 1.72 -10.47
N ASN A 378 14.35 0.76 -11.22
CA ASN A 378 13.88 -0.52 -10.69
C ASN A 378 15.03 -1.35 -10.11
N GLN A 379 16.21 -1.35 -10.76
CA GLN A 379 17.40 -2.02 -10.20
C GLN A 379 17.86 -1.37 -8.89
N ALA A 380 17.83 -0.03 -8.83
CA ALA A 380 18.16 0.69 -7.60
C ALA A 380 17.16 0.38 -6.47
N ALA A 381 15.85 0.38 -6.79
CA ALA A 381 14.80 0.05 -5.83
C ALA A 381 14.94 -1.38 -5.30
N ALA A 382 15.26 -2.34 -6.17
CA ALA A 382 15.49 -3.73 -5.77
C ALA A 382 16.67 -3.87 -4.79
N ARG A 383 17.79 -3.18 -5.04
CA ARG A 383 18.94 -3.17 -4.12
C ARG A 383 18.59 -2.57 -2.75
N GLN A 384 17.88 -1.46 -2.74
CA GLN A 384 17.46 -0.81 -1.49
C GLN A 384 16.52 -1.69 -0.66
N LEU A 385 15.60 -2.41 -1.30
CA LEU A 385 14.71 -3.35 -0.61
C LEU A 385 15.47 -4.58 -0.10
N ASP A 386 16.47 -5.08 -0.83
CA ASP A 386 17.33 -6.17 -0.36
C ASP A 386 18.16 -5.76 0.88
N GLU A 387 18.67 -4.52 0.89
CA GLU A 387 19.32 -3.92 2.06
C GLU A 387 18.34 -3.82 3.24
N GLN A 388 17.10 -3.37 3.01
CA GLN A 388 16.06 -3.30 4.03
C GLN A 388 15.75 -4.68 4.62
N PHE A 389 15.58 -5.70 3.78
CA PHE A 389 15.31 -7.07 4.21
C PHE A 389 16.49 -7.65 5.01
N SER A 390 17.72 -7.29 4.65
CA SER A 390 18.92 -7.66 5.43
C SER A 390 18.91 -7.02 6.82
N GLU A 391 18.57 -5.73 6.89
CA GLU A 391 18.45 -5.00 8.17
C GLU A 391 17.31 -5.54 9.03
N LEU A 392 16.16 -5.87 8.42
CA LEU A 392 15.02 -6.48 9.11
C LEU A 392 15.38 -7.83 9.70
N THR A 393 16.07 -8.69 8.93
CA THR A 393 16.58 -9.98 9.43
C THR A 393 17.47 -9.76 10.64
N ALA A 394 18.50 -8.91 10.53
CA ALA A 394 19.44 -8.65 11.62
C ALA A 394 18.75 -8.08 12.87
N THR A 395 17.77 -7.19 12.67
CA THR A 395 17.11 -6.46 13.77
C THR A 395 16.00 -7.25 14.44
N LEU A 396 15.24 -8.06 13.69
CA LEU A 396 14.05 -8.74 14.21
C LEU A 396 14.31 -10.21 14.55
N PHE A 397 15.26 -10.84 13.85
CA PHE A 397 15.59 -12.26 13.98
C PHE A 397 17.08 -12.45 14.32
N PRO A 398 17.60 -11.85 15.41
CA PRO A 398 19.01 -11.99 15.75
C PRO A 398 19.33 -13.46 15.97
N ALA A 399 20.38 -13.95 15.31
CA ALA A 399 20.90 -15.28 15.57
C ALA A 399 21.15 -15.42 17.08
N THR A 400 20.55 -16.42 17.71
CA THR A 400 20.99 -16.85 19.03
C THR A 400 22.49 -17.14 18.96
N ASP A 401 23.30 -16.41 19.73
CA ASP A 401 24.76 -16.58 19.83
C ASP A 401 25.14 -18.06 19.98
N HIS A 402 25.50 -18.68 18.87
CA HIS A 402 25.95 -20.07 18.79
C HIS A 402 27.22 -20.12 17.95
N ALA A 403 28.28 -19.48 18.45
CA ALA A 403 29.63 -19.65 17.89
C ALA A 403 30.79 -19.48 18.90
N HIS A 404 30.55 -19.15 20.17
CA HIS A 404 31.64 -18.95 21.15
C HIS A 404 31.85 -20.09 22.17
N ALA A 405 30.98 -21.11 22.24
CA ALA A 405 31.09 -22.16 23.26
C ALA A 405 31.73 -23.49 22.79
N GLN A 406 32.23 -23.59 21.57
CA GLN A 406 32.93 -24.80 21.07
C GLN A 406 34.45 -24.63 20.87
N ARG A 407 35.04 -23.54 21.38
CA ARG A 407 36.50 -23.32 21.36
C ARG A 407 37.20 -23.46 22.72
N GLU A 408 36.50 -23.93 23.75
CA GLU A 408 37.09 -24.32 25.03
C GLU A 408 36.73 -25.77 25.35
N THR A 409 37.23 -26.68 24.51
CA THR A 409 37.44 -28.09 24.89
C THR A 409 38.44 -28.64 23.88
N ARG A 410 39.70 -28.28 24.09
CA ARG A 410 40.86 -28.99 23.58
C ARG A 410 41.70 -29.41 24.76
#